data_AF-A0AAD6ZSI2-F1
#
_entry.id   AF-A0AAD6ZSI2-F1
#
_cell.length_a   1.000
_cell.length_b   1.000
_cell.length_c   1.000
_cell.angle_alpha   90.00
_cell.angle_beta   90.00
_cell.angle_gamma   90.00
#
_symmetry.space_group_name_H-M   'P 1'
#
loop_
_entity.id
_entity.type
_entity.pdbx_description
1 polymer ?
#
loop_
_entity_poly.entity_id
_entity_poly.type
_entity_poly.pdbx_seq_one_letter_code
_entity_poly.pdbx_strand_id
1 'polypeptide(L)'
;MQLEFNEYQARIKATGTVPWAILSGDIIVVPAYAGDDSATVEVQWQQALRSKSATYYIVTAKNQSQGNADVLLYIQDRFYKDESSGDFIGKLVGCKKENEHYIVTLNDHFQYGQKNKNGDERWVCLHDKSNKIFQHRFLVSTVQGKAADWAKTLANSFGAGEIAGNIHKLGSSFVGDYLHTF
;
A
#
# COMPACT_ATOMS: atom_id res chain seq x y z
N MET A 1 7.33 2.95 19.26
CA MET A 1 5.93 2.82 19.67
C MET A 1 5.42 4.05 20.44
N GLN A 2 5.90 4.37 21.66
CA GLN A 2 5.41 5.54 22.41
C GLN A 2 5.78 6.90 21.77
N LEU A 3 6.96 6.99 21.13
CA LEU A 3 7.43 8.22 20.48
C LEU A 3 6.60 8.59 19.24
N GLU A 4 6.26 7.61 18.40
CA GLU A 4 5.47 7.84 17.18
C GLU A 4 4.02 8.24 17.50
N PHE A 5 3.45 7.68 18.57
CA PHE A 5 2.13 8.08 19.06
C PHE A 5 2.11 9.54 19.55
N ASN A 6 3.16 9.96 20.26
CA ASN A 6 3.26 11.33 20.78
C ASN A 6 3.48 12.36 19.66
N GLU A 7 4.28 12.02 18.63
CA GLU A 7 4.46 12.88 17.45
C GLU A 7 3.19 12.98 16.61
N TYR A 8 2.42 11.90 16.49
CA TYR A 8 1.12 11.89 15.83
C TYR A 8 0.11 12.82 16.54
N GLN A 9 0.00 12.71 17.86
CA GLN A 9 -0.85 13.59 18.68
C GLN A 9 -0.40 15.06 18.60
N ALA A 10 0.91 15.32 18.51
CA ALA A 10 1.43 16.68 18.35
C ALA A 10 1.09 17.26 16.97
N ARG A 11 1.09 16.45 15.90
CA ARG A 11 0.74 16.89 14.54
C ARG A 11 -0.75 17.19 14.40
N ILE A 12 -1.64 16.36 14.96
CA ILE A 12 -3.10 16.63 14.99
C ILE A 12 -3.38 18.00 15.60
N LYS A 13 -2.71 18.31 16.72
CA LYS A 13 -2.87 19.60 17.42
C LYS A 13 -2.34 20.78 16.62
N ALA A 14 -1.36 20.57 15.75
CA ALA A 14 -0.72 21.63 14.98
C ALA A 14 -1.44 21.95 13.66
N THR A 15 -2.02 20.95 12.98
CA THR A 15 -2.58 21.11 11.62
C THR A 15 -4.10 21.18 11.57
N GLY A 16 -4.81 20.76 12.62
CA GLY A 16 -6.29 20.76 12.66
C GLY A 16 -6.96 19.74 11.72
N THR A 17 -6.20 19.12 10.83
CA THR A 17 -6.54 17.93 10.07
C THR A 17 -5.88 16.72 10.72
N VAL A 18 -6.64 15.65 10.98
CA VAL A 18 -6.06 14.32 11.17
C VAL A 18 -5.47 13.90 9.84
N PRO A 19 -4.13 13.81 9.67
CA PRO A 19 -3.63 12.99 8.59
C PRO A 19 -4.07 11.58 8.97
N TRP A 20 -4.77 10.88 8.08
CA TRP A 20 -5.16 9.49 8.23
C TRP A 20 -3.92 8.59 8.23
N ALA A 21 -3.06 8.76 9.22
CA ALA A 21 -1.78 8.09 9.29
C ALA A 21 -2.06 6.61 9.50
N ILE A 22 -1.70 5.83 8.48
CA ILE A 22 -1.67 4.38 8.58
C ILE A 22 -0.50 4.02 9.52
N LEU A 23 -0.80 3.36 10.63
CA LEU A 23 0.16 3.03 11.68
C LEU A 23 0.25 1.51 11.90
N SER A 24 1.38 1.10 12.47
CA SER A 24 1.55 -0.24 13.01
C SER A 24 0.49 -0.51 14.09
N GLY A 25 -0.16 -1.66 14.02
CA GLY A 25 -1.27 -2.04 14.91
C GLY A 25 -2.66 -1.64 14.43
N ASP A 26 -2.81 -0.86 13.35
CA ASP A 26 -4.12 -0.55 12.79
C ASP A 26 -4.83 -1.81 12.25
N ILE A 27 -6.15 -1.84 12.37
CA ILE A 27 -6.99 -2.94 11.88
C ILE A 27 -7.50 -2.57 10.49
N ILE A 28 -7.15 -3.38 9.50
CA ILE A 28 -7.52 -3.19 8.10
C ILE A 28 -8.48 -4.28 7.67
N VAL A 29 -9.60 -3.86 7.08
CA VAL A 29 -10.60 -4.72 6.46
C VAL A 29 -10.32 -4.74 4.97
N VAL A 30 -9.84 -5.87 4.49
CA VAL A 30 -9.46 -6.13 3.09
C VAL A 30 -10.57 -6.95 2.45
N PRO A 31 -11.15 -6.55 1.30
CA PRO A 31 -12.09 -7.41 0.58
C PRO A 31 -11.41 -8.73 0.20
N ALA A 32 -12.17 -9.82 0.19
CA ALA A 32 -11.69 -11.09 -0.33
C ALA A 32 -11.55 -11.03 -1.86
N TYR A 33 -10.68 -11.88 -2.40
CA TYR A 33 -10.52 -11.98 -3.85
C TYR A 33 -11.84 -12.43 -4.50
N ALA A 34 -12.39 -11.59 -5.38
CA ALA A 34 -13.70 -11.80 -6.01
C ALA A 34 -13.62 -12.30 -7.46
N GLY A 35 -12.44 -12.68 -7.95
CA GLY A 35 -12.24 -13.17 -9.32
C GLY A 35 -11.49 -12.22 -10.25
N ASP A 36 -11.55 -12.50 -11.55
CA ASP A 36 -10.65 -11.94 -12.57
C ASP A 36 -10.89 -10.46 -12.91
N ASP A 37 -12.01 -9.86 -12.47
CA ASP A 37 -12.29 -8.43 -12.64
C ASP A 37 -11.53 -7.53 -11.64
N SER A 38 -10.73 -8.15 -10.74
CA SER A 38 -9.92 -7.40 -9.79
C SER A 38 -8.85 -6.58 -10.51
N ALA A 39 -8.70 -5.31 -10.13
CA ALA A 39 -7.66 -4.46 -10.69
C ALA A 39 -6.26 -5.01 -10.37
N THR A 40 -5.45 -5.22 -11.41
CA THR A 40 -4.08 -5.71 -11.28
C THR A 40 -3.06 -4.78 -11.92
N VAL A 41 -1.84 -4.87 -11.43
CA VAL A 41 -0.68 -4.17 -11.97
C VAL A 41 0.54 -5.08 -11.92
N GLU A 42 1.31 -5.12 -13.00
CA GLU A 42 2.62 -5.75 -13.00
C GLU A 42 3.67 -4.72 -12.56
N VAL A 43 4.36 -5.02 -11.45
CA VAL A 43 5.44 -4.18 -10.95
C VAL A 43 6.77 -4.84 -11.33
N GLN A 44 7.61 -4.10 -12.04
CA GLN A 44 8.92 -4.55 -12.50
C GLN A 44 10.04 -3.78 -11.77
N TRP A 45 11.09 -4.49 -11.36
CA TRP A 45 12.25 -3.90 -10.68
C TRP A 45 13.53 -4.66 -10.99
N GLN A 46 14.67 -4.10 -10.56
CA GLN A 46 15.96 -4.76 -10.62
C GLN A 46 16.50 -5.03 -9.21
N GLN A 47 17.04 -6.23 -9.00
CA GLN A 47 17.67 -6.62 -7.75
C GLN A 47 18.80 -7.61 -8.05
N ALA A 48 19.99 -7.37 -7.48
CA ALA A 48 21.19 -8.19 -7.72
C ALA A 48 21.49 -8.39 -9.22
N LEU A 49 21.44 -7.32 -10.01
CA LEU A 49 21.65 -7.30 -11.47
C LEU A 49 20.64 -8.14 -12.29
N ARG A 50 19.56 -8.61 -11.68
CA ARG A 50 18.49 -9.35 -12.36
C ARG A 50 17.22 -8.52 -12.42
N SER A 51 16.56 -8.55 -13.57
CA SER A 51 15.20 -8.06 -13.71
C SER A 51 14.24 -9.04 -13.03
N LYS A 52 13.32 -8.49 -12.24
CA LYS A 52 12.25 -9.21 -11.57
C LYS A 52 10.92 -8.53 -11.87
N SER A 53 9.84 -9.30 -11.85
CA SER A 53 8.49 -8.77 -11.87
C SER A 53 7.56 -9.61 -11.00
N ALA A 54 6.45 -9.01 -10.59
CA ALA A 54 5.37 -9.69 -9.90
C ALA A 54 4.05 -8.94 -10.15
N THR A 55 2.96 -9.70 -10.17
CA THR A 55 1.60 -9.15 -10.26
C THR A 55 1.10 -8.80 -8.87
N TYR A 56 0.52 -7.60 -8.77
CA TYR A 56 -0.13 -7.09 -7.57
C TYR A 56 -1.57 -6.75 -7.87
N TYR A 57 -2.45 -7.06 -6.93
CA TYR A 57 -3.82 -6.61 -6.89
C TYR A 57 -3.89 -5.27 -6.19
N ILE A 58 -4.68 -4.35 -6.75
CA ILE A 58 -4.94 -3.03 -6.15
C ILE A 58 -6.32 -3.08 -5.53
N VAL A 59 -6.39 -2.89 -4.22
CA VAL A 59 -7.65 -2.96 -3.47
C VAL A 59 -7.84 -1.73 -2.60
N THR A 60 -9.10 -1.30 -2.49
CA THR A 60 -9.50 -0.28 -1.50
C THR A 60 -9.89 -1.02 -0.24
N ALA A 61 -9.00 -1.00 0.75
CA ALA A 61 -9.27 -1.53 2.08
C ALA A 61 -9.83 -0.43 2.99
N LYS A 62 -10.37 -0.81 4.15
CA LYS A 62 -10.88 0.12 5.17
C LYS A 62 -10.04 0.04 6.43
N ASN A 63 -9.55 1.17 6.93
CA ASN A 63 -8.91 1.25 8.24
C ASN A 63 -9.95 1.39 9.34
N GLN A 64 -10.35 0.27 9.94
CA GLN A 64 -11.37 0.23 10.99
C GLN A 64 -10.92 0.98 12.25
N SER A 65 -9.62 0.99 12.55
CA SER A 65 -9.06 1.75 13.68
C SER A 65 -9.14 3.26 13.49
N GLN A 66 -9.20 3.73 12.24
CA GLN A 66 -9.23 5.14 11.86
C GLN A 66 -10.58 5.55 11.24
N GLY A 67 -11.69 5.03 11.79
CA GLY A 67 -13.04 5.43 11.36
C GLY A 67 -13.46 4.94 9.97
N ASN A 68 -12.91 3.81 9.52
CA ASN A 68 -13.13 3.23 8.18
C ASN A 68 -12.62 4.12 7.03
N ALA A 69 -11.54 4.87 7.27
CA ALA A 69 -10.84 5.60 6.22
C ALA A 69 -10.38 4.64 5.09
N ASP A 70 -10.42 5.12 3.86
CA ASP A 70 -9.94 4.35 2.70
C ASP A 70 -8.43 4.18 2.75
N VAL A 71 -7.98 2.96 2.47
CA VAL A 71 -6.56 2.60 2.37
C VAL A 71 -6.30 1.96 1.03
N LEU A 72 -5.41 2.57 0.25
CA LEU A 72 -4.83 1.94 -0.92
C LEU A 72 -3.91 0.80 -0.45
N LEU A 73 -4.21 -0.42 -0.91
CA LEU A 73 -3.44 -1.60 -0.58
C LEU A 73 -3.05 -2.36 -1.85
N TYR A 74 -1.77 -2.65 -1.99
CA TYR A 74 -1.23 -3.55 -3.00
C TYR A 74 -1.00 -4.93 -2.38
N ILE A 75 -1.53 -5.99 -2.99
CA ILE A 75 -1.34 -7.35 -2.50
C ILE A 75 -0.76 -8.21 -3.62
N GLN A 76 0.39 -8.82 -3.38
CA GLN A 76 1.01 -9.72 -4.34
C GLN A 76 0.13 -10.96 -4.56
N ASP A 77 0.06 -11.45 -5.80
CA ASP A 77 -0.80 -12.58 -6.22
C ASP A 77 -0.83 -13.77 -5.22
N ARG A 78 0.34 -14.29 -4.83
CA ARG A 78 0.46 -15.42 -3.89
C ARG A 78 -0.06 -15.16 -2.47
N PHE A 79 -0.26 -13.90 -2.10
CA PHE A 79 -0.82 -13.49 -0.81
C PHE A 79 -2.34 -13.27 -0.90
N TYR A 80 -2.91 -13.13 -2.10
CA TYR A 80 -4.31 -12.74 -2.28
C TYR A 80 -5.20 -13.77 -2.97
N LYS A 81 -4.71 -14.40 -4.04
CA LYS A 81 -5.48 -15.32 -4.88
C LYS A 81 -5.19 -16.78 -4.54
N ASP A 82 -3.94 -17.10 -4.24
CA ASP A 82 -3.52 -18.47 -3.98
C ASP A 82 -3.77 -18.89 -2.52
N GLU A 83 -4.95 -19.47 -2.25
CA GLU A 83 -5.28 -19.99 -0.90
C GLU A 83 -4.36 -21.15 -0.46
N SER A 84 -3.69 -21.83 -1.40
CA SER A 84 -2.77 -22.93 -1.10
C SER A 84 -1.43 -22.41 -0.57
N SER A 85 -1.03 -21.21 -1.00
CA SER A 85 0.17 -20.51 -0.52
C SER A 85 0.24 -20.45 1.00
N GLY A 86 1.40 -20.73 1.57
CA GLY A 86 1.65 -20.54 3.00
C GLY A 86 1.58 -19.07 3.44
N ASP A 87 1.76 -18.15 2.49
CA ASP A 87 1.77 -16.70 2.70
C ASP A 87 0.39 -16.05 2.47
N PHE A 88 -0.65 -16.84 2.19
CA PHE A 88 -1.99 -16.34 1.93
C PHE A 88 -2.50 -15.43 3.07
N ILE A 89 -3.14 -14.30 2.73
CA ILE A 89 -3.60 -13.29 3.70
C ILE A 89 -4.47 -13.90 4.81
N GLY A 90 -5.33 -14.86 4.46
CA GLY A 90 -6.18 -15.57 5.41
C GLY A 90 -5.43 -16.46 6.42
N LYS A 91 -4.14 -16.72 6.20
CA LYS A 91 -3.26 -17.51 7.09
C LYS A 91 -2.35 -16.63 7.94
N LEU A 92 -2.37 -15.31 7.77
CA LEU A 92 -1.60 -14.41 8.62
C LEU A 92 -2.06 -14.54 10.08
N VAL A 93 -1.11 -14.44 11.01
CA VAL A 93 -1.39 -14.57 12.44
C VAL A 93 -2.38 -13.47 12.87
N GLY A 94 -3.47 -13.88 13.49
CA GLY A 94 -4.52 -12.96 13.95
C GLY A 94 -5.49 -12.50 12.86
N CYS A 95 -5.34 -12.95 11.61
CA CYS A 95 -6.32 -12.69 10.56
C CYS A 95 -7.65 -13.37 10.90
N LYS A 96 -8.76 -12.65 10.68
CA LYS A 96 -10.12 -13.19 10.72
C LYS A 96 -10.76 -13.06 9.35
N LYS A 97 -11.52 -14.07 8.93
CA LYS A 97 -12.38 -13.95 7.76
C LYS A 97 -13.81 -13.70 8.22
N GLU A 98 -14.38 -12.58 7.79
CA GLU A 98 -15.77 -12.22 8.05
C GLU A 98 -16.47 -11.95 6.72
N ASN A 99 -17.40 -12.83 6.34
CA ASN A 99 -18.03 -12.83 5.02
C ASN A 99 -16.95 -12.81 3.90
N GLU A 100 -17.10 -11.88 2.95
CA GLU A 100 -16.16 -11.63 1.85
C GLU A 100 -15.04 -10.65 2.23
N HIS A 101 -14.58 -10.65 3.48
CA HIS A 101 -13.50 -9.77 3.93
C HIS A 101 -12.51 -10.49 4.85
N TYR A 102 -11.25 -10.08 4.76
CA TYR A 102 -10.17 -10.40 5.68
C TYR A 102 -9.92 -9.21 6.60
N ILE A 103 -9.96 -9.45 7.90
CA ILE A 103 -9.65 -8.47 8.93
C ILE A 103 -8.26 -8.79 9.45
N VAL A 104 -7.31 -7.90 9.17
CA VAL A 104 -5.88 -8.06 9.50
C VAL A 104 -5.39 -6.90 10.32
N THR A 105 -4.41 -7.15 11.19
CA THR A 105 -3.67 -6.09 11.88
C THR A 105 -2.42 -5.75 11.08
N LEU A 106 -2.18 -4.46 10.82
CA LEU A 106 -0.91 -4.02 10.23
C LEU A 106 0.22 -4.31 11.20
N ASN A 107 1.15 -5.12 10.75
CA ASN A 107 2.30 -5.57 11.50
C ASN A 107 3.48 -5.71 10.53
N ASP A 108 4.52 -6.43 10.96
CA ASP A 108 5.74 -6.61 10.20
C ASP A 108 5.54 -7.40 8.89
N HIS A 109 4.43 -8.10 8.68
CA HIS A 109 4.13 -8.75 7.38
C HIS A 109 3.86 -7.73 6.27
N PHE A 110 3.47 -6.50 6.64
CA PHE A 110 3.17 -5.44 5.71
C PHE A 110 4.34 -4.47 5.57
N GLN A 111 4.41 -3.85 4.42
CA GLN A 111 5.24 -2.69 4.15
C GLN A 111 4.36 -1.52 3.72
N TYR A 112 4.91 -0.31 3.65
CA TYR A 112 4.17 0.85 3.18
C TYR A 112 5.01 1.77 2.30
N GLY A 113 4.33 2.49 1.41
CA GLY A 113 4.86 3.68 0.76
C GLY A 113 4.21 4.94 1.33
N GLN A 114 4.77 6.10 1.02
CA GLN A 114 4.30 7.40 1.52
C GLN A 114 4.66 8.51 0.54
N LYS A 115 3.88 9.60 0.54
CA LYS A 115 4.12 10.71 -0.37
C LYS A 115 5.44 11.43 -0.11
N ASN A 116 5.76 11.58 1.16
CA ASN A 116 6.91 12.33 1.60
C ASN A 116 7.36 11.82 2.96
N LYS A 117 8.49 12.35 3.45
CA LYS A 117 9.08 11.97 4.74
C LYS A 117 8.19 12.28 5.96
N ASN A 118 7.16 13.11 5.80
CA ASN A 118 6.20 13.37 6.86
C ASN A 118 5.20 12.22 7.02
N GLY A 119 5.15 11.25 6.10
CA GLY A 119 4.21 10.15 6.17
C GLY A 119 2.81 10.51 5.65
N ASP A 120 2.71 11.56 4.84
CA ASP A 120 1.46 11.91 4.17
C ASP A 120 1.11 10.86 3.11
N GLU A 121 -0.19 10.61 2.89
CA GLU A 121 -0.72 9.67 1.88
C GLU A 121 -0.01 8.31 1.91
N ARG A 122 0.08 7.70 3.11
CA ARG A 122 0.58 6.33 3.26
C ARG A 122 -0.34 5.36 2.54
N TRP A 123 0.26 4.34 1.96
CA TRP A 123 -0.43 3.21 1.35
C TRP A 123 0.31 1.92 1.69
N VAL A 124 -0.41 0.80 1.69
CA VAL A 124 0.10 -0.47 2.24
C VAL A 124 0.45 -1.44 1.13
N CYS A 125 1.44 -2.30 1.38
CA CYS A 125 1.82 -3.40 0.52
C CYS A 125 1.94 -4.70 1.34
N LEU A 126 1.29 -5.76 0.89
CA LEU A 126 1.46 -7.11 1.39
C LEU A 126 2.15 -7.96 0.32
N HIS A 127 3.40 -8.33 0.57
CA HIS A 127 4.24 -9.00 -0.42
C HIS A 127 5.48 -9.68 0.19
N ASP A 128 6.24 -10.38 -0.65
CA ASP A 128 7.53 -10.93 -0.26
C ASP A 128 8.56 -9.84 0.05
N LYS A 129 8.85 -9.63 1.34
CA LYS A 129 9.82 -8.64 1.84
C LYS A 129 11.27 -8.88 1.40
N SER A 130 11.59 -10.04 0.80
CA SER A 130 12.88 -10.27 0.15
C SER A 130 13.03 -9.48 -1.15
N ASN A 131 11.91 -8.99 -1.72
CA ASN A 131 11.90 -8.10 -2.86
C ASN A 131 12.15 -6.66 -2.40
N LYS A 132 13.29 -6.11 -2.80
CA LYS A 132 13.69 -4.73 -2.50
C LYS A 132 13.17 -3.81 -3.60
N ILE A 133 11.86 -3.55 -3.55
CA ILE A 133 11.17 -2.74 -4.55
C ILE A 133 11.10 -1.28 -4.07
N PHE A 134 11.42 -0.35 -4.96
CA PHE A 134 11.23 1.07 -4.70
C PHE A 134 9.74 1.42 -4.75
N GLN A 135 9.27 2.22 -3.80
CA GLN A 135 7.85 2.55 -3.66
C GLN A 135 7.25 3.21 -4.92
N HIS A 136 8.02 4.06 -5.61
CA HIS A 136 7.57 4.72 -6.84
C HIS A 136 7.18 3.74 -7.95
N ARG A 137 7.72 2.51 -7.96
CA ARG A 137 7.42 1.53 -9.00
C ARG A 137 5.95 1.13 -8.99
N PHE A 138 5.34 1.05 -7.82
CA PHE A 138 3.91 0.72 -7.69
C PHE A 138 3.02 1.82 -8.28
N LEU A 139 3.30 3.07 -7.93
CA LEU A 139 2.54 4.22 -8.41
C LEU A 139 2.72 4.40 -9.93
N VAL A 140 3.96 4.34 -10.42
CA VAL A 140 4.26 4.42 -11.86
C VAL A 140 3.56 3.32 -12.63
N SER A 141 3.70 2.06 -12.21
CA SER A 141 3.06 0.94 -12.90
C SER A 141 1.54 1.04 -12.87
N THR A 142 0.94 1.60 -11.81
CA THR A 142 -0.52 1.78 -11.72
C THR A 142 -1.00 2.83 -12.73
N VAL A 143 -0.27 3.94 -12.85
CA VAL A 143 -0.60 5.03 -13.79
C VAL A 143 -0.38 4.62 -15.23
N GLN A 144 0.69 3.84 -15.51
CA GLN A 144 1.00 3.34 -16.84
C GLN A 144 0.15 2.14 -17.25
N GLY A 145 -0.35 1.39 -16.27
CA GLY A 145 -1.15 0.19 -16.48
C GLY A 145 -2.55 0.48 -16.99
N LYS A 146 -3.32 -0.58 -17.25
CA LYS A 146 -4.72 -0.50 -17.69
C LYS A 146 -5.72 -0.23 -16.55
N ALA A 147 -5.24 0.19 -15.38
CA ALA A 147 -6.06 0.45 -14.20
C ALA A 147 -6.53 1.92 -14.16
N ALA A 148 -7.30 2.35 -15.16
CA ALA A 148 -7.65 3.76 -15.37
C ALA A 148 -8.33 4.43 -14.16
N ASP A 149 -9.24 3.72 -13.48
CA ASP A 149 -9.91 4.23 -12.28
C ASP A 149 -8.93 4.43 -11.12
N TRP A 150 -7.97 3.51 -10.96
CA TRP A 150 -6.92 3.64 -9.97
C TRP A 150 -5.93 4.74 -10.30
N ALA A 151 -5.58 4.92 -11.57
CA ALA A 151 -4.75 6.04 -12.01
C ALA A 151 -5.41 7.39 -11.65
N LYS A 152 -6.74 7.49 -11.79
CA LYS A 152 -7.50 8.68 -11.37
C LYS A 152 -7.50 8.86 -9.85
N THR A 153 -7.71 7.79 -9.07
CA THR A 153 -7.60 7.83 -7.60
C THR A 153 -6.21 8.32 -7.17
N LEU A 154 -5.14 7.78 -7.76
CA LEU A 154 -3.78 8.23 -7.47
C LEU A 154 -3.55 9.68 -7.88
N ALA A 155 -4.06 10.12 -9.03
CA ALA A 155 -3.96 11.51 -9.47
C ALA A 155 -4.65 12.49 -8.50
N ASN A 156 -5.76 12.07 -7.88
CA ASN A 156 -6.44 12.87 -6.87
C ASN A 156 -5.68 12.91 -5.54
N SER A 157 -5.17 11.77 -5.06
CA SER A 157 -4.47 11.69 -3.76
C SER A 157 -3.06 12.25 -3.79
N PHE A 158 -2.31 11.99 -4.87
CA PHE A 158 -0.90 12.39 -4.98
C PHE A 158 -0.71 13.65 -5.83
N GLY A 159 -1.69 14.02 -6.66
CA GLY A 159 -1.69 15.22 -7.50
C GLY A 159 -1.35 14.92 -8.96
N ALA A 160 -2.23 15.32 -9.88
CA ALA A 160 -2.10 15.06 -11.32
C ALA A 160 -0.79 15.63 -11.92
N GLY A 161 -0.26 16.75 -11.40
CA GLY A 161 1.01 17.34 -11.87
C GLY A 161 2.27 16.57 -11.47
N GLU A 162 2.24 15.83 -10.36
CA GLU A 162 3.33 14.94 -9.93
C GLU A 162 3.37 13.64 -10.75
N ILE A 163 2.23 13.26 -11.34
CA ILE A 163 2.03 12.01 -12.08
C ILE A 163 2.09 12.19 -13.61
N ALA A 164 1.52 13.28 -14.15
CA ALA A 164 1.32 13.47 -15.59
C ALA A 164 2.51 14.08 -16.35
N GLY A 165 3.57 14.49 -15.65
CA GLY A 165 4.71 15.20 -16.23
C GLY A 165 6.03 14.46 -16.07
N ASN A 166 6.22 13.37 -16.82
CA ASN A 166 7.41 12.51 -16.78
C ASN A 166 7.59 11.73 -15.46
N ILE A 167 7.83 10.44 -15.57
CA ILE A 167 8.26 9.52 -14.49
C ILE A 167 9.47 10.05 -13.70
N HIS A 168 10.20 11.03 -14.25
CA HIS A 168 11.26 11.80 -13.61
C HIS A 168 10.80 12.81 -12.53
N LYS A 169 9.49 13.08 -12.37
CA LYS A 169 8.94 14.10 -11.45
C LYS A 169 7.93 13.61 -10.41
N LEU A 170 7.68 12.30 -10.28
CA LEU A 170 7.34 11.78 -8.94
C LEU A 170 8.51 12.21 -8.07
N GLY A 171 8.28 13.10 -7.10
CA GLY A 171 9.31 13.98 -6.53
C GLY A 171 10.61 13.27 -6.16
N SER A 172 11.71 14.03 -6.01
CA SER A 172 12.98 13.52 -5.49
C SER A 172 12.87 12.79 -4.13
N SER A 173 11.73 12.91 -3.44
CA SER A 173 11.35 12.16 -2.24
C SER A 173 10.77 10.76 -2.49
N PHE A 174 10.32 10.43 -3.70
CA PHE A 174 9.76 9.11 -4.07
C PHE A 174 10.72 8.24 -4.86
N VAL A 175 11.56 8.87 -5.69
CA VAL A 175 12.52 8.17 -6.54
C VAL A 175 13.73 7.78 -5.69
N GLY A 176 13.91 6.48 -5.48
CA GLY A 176 15.04 5.92 -4.72
C GLY A 176 14.70 5.40 -3.33
N ASP A 177 13.48 5.59 -2.84
CA ASP A 177 13.06 5.06 -1.54
C ASP A 177 12.45 3.66 -1.68
N TYR A 178 12.99 2.70 -0.94
CA TYR A 178 12.38 1.39 -0.76
C TYR A 178 11.06 1.52 -0.01
N LEU A 179 10.20 0.51 -0.13
CA LEU A 179 9.09 0.36 0.80
C LEU A 179 9.59 0.35 2.26
N HIS A 180 8.85 1.02 3.13
CA HIS A 180 9.13 1.12 4.55
C HIS A 180 8.51 -0.07 5.30
N THR A 181 8.99 -0.36 6.50
CA THR A 181 8.42 -1.37 7.40
C THR A 181 7.73 -0.69 8.56
N PHE A 182 6.62 -1.28 9.04
CA PHE A 182 5.90 -0.86 10.24
C PHE A 182 6.65 -1.20 11.54
#